data_AF-A0A3S2N5X4-F1
#
_entry.id   AF-A0A3S2N5X4-F1
#
_cell.length_a   1.000
_cell.length_b   1.000
_cell.length_c   1.000
_cell.angle_alpha   90.00
_cell.angle_beta   90.00
_cell.angle_gamma   90.00
#
_symmetry.space_group_name_H-M   'P 1'
#
loop_
_entity.id
_entity.type
_entity.pdbx_description
1 polymer ?
#
loop_
_entity_poly.entity_id
_entity_poly.type
_entity_poly.pdbx_seq_one_letter_code
_entity_poly.pdbx_strand_id
1 'polypeptide(L)'
;WEHLFCRDSSPGGQASQSCASVWWRFFLRRWRRFWSAPVTVFLGNVIMYFAFLFLFTYVLLLDFKPPPRGPGVPEIMLYFWVFTLVLEEIRQSFFTDEEMNIIKKFKLYVEDNWNKCDMVAILLFVIGVSCRMAAGTYEAGRTVLAIDFMVFTLRLIHIFAIHKQLGPKIIIVERMMKDVFFFLFFLSVWLIAYGVATQALLHPNDPRIDWVFRRALYRPYLHIFGQIPLEEIDAARMPKINCTDDSSEIVKGVLPPCPNIYANWLVILLLVIFLLVTNVLLLNLLIAMFSYTFQVVQGNTDIFWKFQRYNLIVEYYSRPALAPPFIIISHLSQLFLSLLKRPEPKQEHLEREMPAGLDQRLITWETVQKENYLAKLERQHWESSEERLKSTSSKVQSLLKIIGGYKDQEKRLGSMEAQVRYCGEVLSWMAECFAQSTLKCGKDAPKAPMSLTSSKAESDAEAAQGHQKKEAKKEEREARKEGESKPPVNLGYGANKKFPYIDE
;
A
#
# COMPACT_ATOMS: atom_id res chain seq x y z
N TRP A 1 -23.71 -26.87 33.03
CA TRP A 1 -22.25 -26.67 33.01
C TRP A 1 -21.63 -26.58 34.41
N GLU A 2 -22.33 -26.07 35.44
CA GLU A 2 -21.91 -26.24 36.86
C GLU A 2 -21.91 -27.71 37.34
N HIS A 3 -22.81 -28.53 36.79
CA HIS A 3 -22.95 -29.94 37.20
C HIS A 3 -21.82 -30.89 36.76
N LEU A 4 -20.91 -30.50 35.86
CA LEU A 4 -19.89 -31.44 35.33
C LEU A 4 -18.59 -31.50 36.13
N PHE A 5 -18.32 -30.53 37.02
CA PHE A 5 -17.08 -30.49 37.80
C PHE A 5 -17.25 -30.86 39.28
N CYS A 6 -18.49 -30.96 39.77
CA CYS A 6 -18.79 -31.20 41.19
C CYS A 6 -19.63 -32.48 41.39
N ARG A 7 -19.34 -33.56 40.68
CA ARG A 7 -20.10 -34.83 40.82
C ARG A 7 -19.50 -35.81 41.84
N ASP A 8 -18.76 -35.34 42.84
CA ASP A 8 -18.47 -36.12 44.04
C ASP A 8 -18.12 -35.18 45.20
N SER A 9 -19.11 -34.76 45.99
CA SER A 9 -18.87 -34.29 47.37
C SER A 9 -20.13 -34.35 48.21
N SER A 10 -20.07 -35.14 49.29
CA SER A 10 -21.04 -35.14 50.39
C SER A 10 -21.02 -33.79 51.14
N PRO A 11 -22.10 -33.38 51.83
CA PRO A 11 -22.21 -32.05 52.40
C PRO A 11 -21.45 -31.96 53.72
N GLY A 12 -20.30 -31.26 53.71
CA GLY A 12 -19.63 -30.80 54.92
C GLY A 12 -18.11 -30.97 54.88
N GLY A 13 -17.39 -29.84 54.93
CA GLY A 13 -15.96 -29.79 55.31
C GLY A 13 -14.98 -29.52 54.16
N GLN A 14 -14.23 -28.41 54.28
CA GLN A 14 -12.99 -27.98 53.57
C GLN A 14 -12.90 -28.02 52.02
N ALA A 15 -13.56 -28.95 51.32
CA ALA A 15 -13.50 -29.10 49.87
C ALA A 15 -14.30 -28.01 49.12
N SER A 16 -15.36 -27.46 49.73
CA SER A 16 -16.17 -26.37 49.14
C SER A 16 -15.38 -25.05 49.02
N GLN A 17 -14.48 -24.74 49.96
CA GLN A 17 -13.57 -23.60 49.88
C GLN A 17 -12.51 -23.76 48.77
N SER A 18 -12.03 -24.99 48.55
CA SER A 18 -11.11 -25.31 47.46
C SER A 18 -11.77 -25.08 46.10
N CYS A 19 -13.00 -25.58 45.91
CA CYS A 19 -13.76 -25.41 44.66
C CYS A 19 -14.06 -23.93 44.36
N ALA A 20 -14.48 -23.15 45.35
CA ALA A 20 -14.71 -21.71 45.20
C ALA A 20 -13.42 -20.95 44.84
N SER A 21 -12.28 -21.31 45.44
CA SER A 21 -10.98 -20.70 45.12
C SER A 21 -10.48 -21.05 43.72
N VAL A 22 -10.73 -22.28 43.24
CA VAL A 22 -10.39 -22.73 41.89
C VAL A 22 -11.30 -22.04 40.86
N TRP A 23 -12.59 -21.92 41.15
CA TRP A 23 -13.56 -21.20 40.34
C TRP A 23 -13.23 -19.71 40.26
N TRP A 24 -12.85 -19.08 41.38
CA TRP A 24 -12.40 -17.69 41.42
C TRP A 24 -11.12 -17.47 40.63
N ARG A 25 -10.12 -18.36 40.75
CA ARG A 25 -8.89 -18.32 39.93
C ARG A 25 -9.21 -18.50 38.44
N PHE A 26 -10.13 -19.41 38.09
CA PHE A 26 -10.58 -19.60 36.72
C PHE A 26 -11.25 -18.35 36.17
N PHE A 27 -12.18 -17.76 36.94
CA PHE A 27 -12.88 -16.54 36.57
C PHE A 27 -11.92 -15.36 36.42
N LEU A 28 -11.01 -15.14 37.37
CA LEU A 28 -9.97 -14.11 37.28
C LEU A 28 -9.06 -14.29 36.07
N ARG A 29 -8.67 -15.54 35.75
CA ARG A 29 -7.85 -15.83 34.58
C ARG A 29 -8.61 -15.56 33.28
N ARG A 30 -9.90 -15.91 33.21
CA ARG A 30 -10.79 -15.63 32.07
C ARG A 30 -11.00 -14.13 31.91
N TRP A 31 -11.28 -13.42 33.00
CA TRP A 31 -11.44 -11.97 33.05
C TRP A 31 -10.19 -11.25 32.58
N ARG A 32 -9.02 -11.61 33.11
CA ARG A 32 -7.73 -11.06 32.67
C ARG A 32 -7.47 -11.31 31.18
N ARG A 33 -7.72 -12.52 30.68
CA ARG A 33 -7.56 -12.84 29.25
C ARG A 33 -8.53 -12.08 28.36
N PHE A 34 -9.76 -11.85 28.82
CA PHE A 34 -10.75 -11.08 28.08
C PHE A 34 -10.31 -9.62 27.97
N TRP A 35 -10.02 -8.95 29.09
CA TRP A 35 -9.64 -7.52 29.08
C TRP A 35 -8.24 -7.25 28.54
N SER A 36 -7.35 -8.25 28.55
CA SER A 36 -6.03 -8.17 27.92
C SER A 36 -6.06 -8.47 26.42
N ALA A 37 -7.21 -8.82 25.84
CA ALA A 37 -7.29 -9.07 24.40
C ALA A 37 -7.13 -7.74 23.63
N PRO A 38 -6.33 -7.69 22.54
CA PRO A 38 -6.09 -6.44 21.81
C PRO A 38 -7.37 -5.75 21.32
N VAL A 39 -8.40 -6.52 20.98
CA VAL A 39 -9.70 -5.99 20.54
C VAL A 39 -10.44 -5.26 21.67
N THR A 40 -10.43 -5.79 22.90
CA THR A 40 -11.09 -5.15 24.03
C THR A 40 -10.30 -3.92 24.49
N VAL A 41 -8.97 -3.99 24.45
CA VAL A 41 -8.09 -2.85 24.74
C VAL A 41 -8.32 -1.73 23.72
N PHE A 42 -8.39 -2.07 22.43
CA PHE A 42 -8.73 -1.12 21.37
C PHE A 42 -10.10 -0.47 21.60
N LEU A 43 -11.14 -1.27 21.84
CA LEU A 43 -12.49 -0.74 22.07
C LEU A 43 -12.54 0.15 23.32
N GLY A 44 -11.88 -0.25 24.40
CA GLY A 44 -11.74 0.56 25.62
C GLY A 44 -11.04 1.89 25.34
N ASN A 45 -9.94 1.87 24.59
CA ASN A 45 -9.24 3.09 24.17
C ASN A 45 -10.13 4.00 23.34
N VAL A 46 -10.89 3.47 22.37
CA VAL A 46 -11.83 4.25 21.56
C VAL A 46 -12.91 4.91 22.42
N ILE A 47 -13.56 4.16 23.30
CA ILE A 47 -14.62 4.68 24.18
C ILE A 47 -14.07 5.78 25.09
N MET A 48 -12.91 5.52 25.71
CA MET A 48 -12.26 6.51 26.57
C MET A 48 -11.79 7.73 25.81
N TYR A 49 -11.36 7.58 24.55
CA TYR A 49 -10.98 8.70 23.71
C TYR A 49 -12.20 9.58 23.35
N PHE A 50 -13.36 8.99 23.05
CA PHE A 50 -14.59 9.78 22.90
C PHE A 50 -15.01 10.49 24.20
N ALA A 51 -14.85 9.83 25.35
CA ALA A 51 -15.09 10.48 26.65
C ALA A 51 -14.12 11.66 26.88
N PHE A 52 -12.85 11.53 26.48
CA PHE A 52 -11.88 12.62 26.49
C PHE A 52 -12.30 13.79 25.60
N LEU A 53 -12.72 13.53 24.35
CA LEU A 53 -13.20 14.59 23.45
C LEU A 53 -14.45 15.27 24.00
N PHE A 54 -15.37 14.52 24.61
CA PHE A 54 -16.56 15.08 25.24
C PHE A 54 -16.21 15.96 26.44
N LEU A 55 -15.27 15.51 27.30
CA LEU A 55 -14.76 16.31 28.41
C LEU A 55 -14.06 17.58 27.92
N PHE A 56 -13.21 17.48 26.88
CA PHE A 56 -12.55 18.63 26.26
C PHE A 56 -13.59 19.63 25.75
N THR A 57 -14.58 19.15 25.00
CA THR A 57 -15.70 19.98 24.48
C THR A 57 -16.44 20.68 25.62
N TYR A 58 -16.77 19.94 26.68
CA TYR A 58 -17.43 20.49 27.86
C TYR A 58 -16.61 21.61 28.52
N VAL A 59 -15.31 21.39 28.72
CA VAL A 59 -14.41 22.38 29.30
C VAL A 59 -14.34 23.63 28.42
N LEU A 60 -14.18 23.48 27.10
CA LEU A 60 -14.01 24.61 26.19
C LEU A 60 -15.29 25.43 25.98
N LEU A 61 -16.46 24.77 25.92
CA LEU A 61 -17.74 25.43 25.68
C LEU A 61 -18.41 25.94 26.96
N LEU A 62 -18.37 25.18 28.06
CA LEU A 62 -19.19 25.44 29.24
C LEU A 62 -18.38 25.88 30.48
N ASP A 63 -17.22 25.27 30.76
CA ASP A 63 -16.47 25.50 32.00
C ASP A 63 -15.07 26.10 31.79
N PHE A 64 -14.99 27.08 30.88
CA PHE A 64 -13.77 27.86 30.63
C PHE A 64 -13.90 29.23 31.31
N LYS A 65 -13.62 29.28 32.62
CA LYS A 65 -13.75 30.49 33.45
C LYS A 65 -12.43 31.28 33.53
N PRO A 66 -12.48 32.62 33.49
CA PRO A 66 -11.30 33.46 33.60
C PRO A 66 -10.73 33.49 35.04
N PRO A 67 -9.41 33.70 35.19
CA PRO A 67 -8.80 33.96 36.51
C PRO A 67 -9.45 35.20 37.16
N PRO A 68 -9.69 35.23 38.48
CA PRO A 68 -8.98 34.52 39.56
C PRO A 68 -9.66 33.24 40.07
N ARG A 69 -10.86 32.92 39.61
CA ARG A 69 -11.49 31.61 39.88
C ARG A 69 -10.69 30.61 39.03
N GLY A 70 -9.75 29.92 39.66
CA GLY A 70 -8.81 29.00 39.01
C GLY A 70 -9.49 27.89 38.19
N PRO A 71 -8.72 26.94 37.65
CA PRO A 71 -9.26 25.88 36.80
C PRO A 71 -10.36 25.10 37.51
N GLY A 72 -11.47 24.86 36.79
CA GLY A 72 -12.56 24.04 37.31
C GLY A 72 -12.13 22.59 37.53
N VAL A 73 -12.86 21.83 38.35
CA VAL A 73 -12.64 20.38 38.49
C VAL A 73 -12.57 19.64 37.14
N PRO A 74 -13.50 19.82 36.18
CA PRO A 74 -13.45 19.10 34.91
C PRO A 74 -12.23 19.46 34.05
N GLU A 75 -11.72 20.68 34.22
CA GLU A 75 -10.52 21.13 33.54
C GLU A 75 -9.25 20.54 34.14
N ILE A 76 -9.17 20.45 35.47
CA ILE A 76 -8.09 19.73 36.15
C ILE A 76 -8.11 18.25 35.72
N MET A 77 -9.29 17.65 35.57
CA MET A 77 -9.43 16.30 35.03
C MET A 77 -8.90 16.20 33.58
N LEU A 78 -9.14 17.21 32.75
CA LEU A 78 -8.60 17.26 31.38
C LEU A 78 -7.06 17.35 31.39
N TYR A 79 -6.47 18.17 32.26
CA TYR A 79 -5.01 18.30 32.41
C TYR A 79 -4.39 16.97 32.83
N PHE A 80 -5.00 16.32 33.80
CA PHE A 80 -4.61 14.99 34.24
C PHE A 80 -4.71 13.97 33.09
N TRP A 81 -5.77 14.04 32.28
CA TRP A 81 -5.93 13.15 31.14
C TRP A 81 -4.83 13.34 30.10
N VAL A 82 -4.55 14.58 29.68
CA VAL A 82 -3.47 14.84 28.71
C VAL A 82 -2.12 14.45 29.28
N PHE A 83 -1.88 14.67 30.57
CA PHE A 83 -0.68 14.16 31.24
C PHE A 83 -0.55 12.63 31.11
N THR A 84 -1.64 11.86 31.26
CA THR A 84 -1.58 10.41 31.02
C THR A 84 -1.33 10.03 29.56
N LEU A 85 -1.76 10.84 28.60
CA LEU A 85 -1.41 10.65 27.18
C LEU A 85 0.07 10.91 26.93
N VAL A 86 0.64 11.96 27.52
CA VAL A 86 2.09 12.25 27.44
C VAL A 86 2.91 11.09 28.01
N LEU A 87 2.49 10.52 29.14
CA LEU A 87 3.15 9.34 29.70
C LEU A 87 3.08 8.12 28.78
N GLU A 88 1.98 7.93 28.03
CA GLU A 88 1.90 6.87 27.02
C GLU A 88 2.85 7.10 25.85
N GLU A 89 2.92 8.33 25.31
CA GLU A 89 3.84 8.65 24.22
C GLU A 89 5.31 8.46 24.65
N ILE A 90 5.63 8.86 25.88
CA ILE A 90 6.93 8.62 26.50
C ILE A 90 7.19 7.11 26.59
N ARG A 91 6.24 6.32 27.13
CA ARG A 91 6.40 4.86 27.19
C ARG A 91 6.63 4.27 25.80
N GLN A 92 5.84 4.66 24.81
CA GLN A 92 5.95 4.18 23.43
C GLN A 92 7.31 4.54 22.79
N SER A 93 7.87 5.70 23.12
CA SER A 93 9.19 6.13 22.64
C SER A 93 10.34 5.30 23.26
N PHE A 94 10.23 4.91 24.53
CA PHE A 94 11.31 4.21 25.26
C PHE A 94 11.29 2.68 25.14
N PHE A 95 10.10 2.06 25.05
CA PHE A 95 9.93 0.60 25.09
C PHE A 95 10.19 -0.11 23.76
N THR A 96 10.50 0.61 22.69
CA THR A 96 10.92 0.00 21.43
C THR A 96 12.38 -0.43 21.55
N ASP A 97 12.58 -1.74 21.78
CA ASP A 97 13.82 -2.51 21.62
C ASP A 97 15.02 -2.15 22.54
N GLU A 98 15.43 -3.04 23.45
CA GLU A 98 16.40 -2.74 24.53
C GLU A 98 17.83 -2.41 24.02
N GLU A 99 18.17 -2.77 22.78
CA GLU A 99 19.55 -2.71 22.26
C GLU A 99 19.93 -1.41 21.52
N MET A 100 18.97 -0.49 21.28
CA MET A 100 19.20 0.74 20.50
C MET A 100 19.54 1.97 21.36
N ASN A 101 20.49 2.80 20.91
CA ASN A 101 20.75 4.13 21.50
C ASN A 101 19.47 5.00 21.48
N ILE A 102 19.20 5.71 22.58
CA ILE A 102 18.00 6.56 22.78
C ILE A 102 17.77 7.55 21.61
N ILE A 103 18.84 8.12 21.06
CA ILE A 103 18.77 9.05 19.93
C ILE A 103 18.26 8.36 18.65
N LYS A 104 18.67 7.11 18.41
CA LYS A 104 18.18 6.33 17.26
C LYS A 104 16.70 5.97 17.42
N LYS A 105 16.28 5.61 18.64
CA LYS A 105 14.86 5.35 18.96
C LYS A 105 13.99 6.57 18.73
N PHE A 106 14.42 7.73 19.23
CA PHE A 106 13.70 8.99 19.03
C PHE A 106 13.64 9.36 17.55
N LYS A 107 14.73 9.17 16.80
CA LYS A 107 14.74 9.42 15.35
C LYS A 107 13.72 8.54 14.62
N LEU A 108 13.64 7.25 14.96
CA LEU A 108 12.67 6.32 14.38
C LEU A 108 11.23 6.70 14.74
N TYR A 109 10.98 7.09 15.99
CA TYR A 109 9.66 7.56 16.43
C TYR A 109 9.20 8.80 15.67
N VAL A 110 10.11 9.77 15.47
CA VAL A 110 9.84 11.02 14.74
C VAL A 110 9.79 10.79 13.22
N GLU A 111 10.09 9.60 12.70
CA GLU A 111 9.94 9.34 11.26
C GLU A 111 8.46 9.20 10.87
N ASP A 112 7.65 8.60 11.75
CA ASP A 112 6.21 8.42 11.54
C ASP A 112 5.45 9.75 11.56
N ASN A 113 4.65 9.97 10.52
CA ASN A 113 3.84 11.18 10.36
C ASN A 113 2.73 11.31 11.42
N TRP A 114 2.20 10.19 11.92
CA TRP A 114 1.16 10.21 12.96
C TRP A 114 1.73 10.60 14.32
N ASN A 115 2.92 10.09 14.64
CA ASN A 115 3.62 10.47 15.87
C ASN A 115 4.01 11.95 15.87
N LYS A 116 4.39 12.52 14.72
CA LYS A 116 4.59 13.97 14.59
C LYS A 116 3.32 14.75 14.91
N CYS A 117 2.16 14.29 14.42
CA CYS A 117 0.86 14.91 14.73
C CYS A 117 0.56 14.89 16.23
N ASP A 118 0.84 13.76 16.90
CA ASP A 118 0.66 13.61 18.34
C ASP A 118 1.59 14.53 19.16
N MET A 119 2.85 14.69 18.73
CA MET A 119 3.78 15.66 19.33
C MET A 119 3.32 17.10 19.15
N VAL A 120 2.78 17.44 17.97
CA VAL A 120 2.23 18.79 17.71
C VAL A 120 1.00 19.05 18.56
N ALA A 121 0.09 18.08 18.72
CA ALA A 121 -1.07 18.20 19.60
C ALA A 121 -0.65 18.45 21.06
N ILE A 122 0.27 17.65 21.60
CA ILE A 122 0.75 17.83 22.98
C ILE A 122 1.42 19.20 23.15
N LEU A 123 2.21 19.65 22.18
CA LEU A 123 2.86 20.96 22.22
C LEU A 123 1.83 22.11 22.22
N LEU A 124 0.83 22.05 21.33
CA LEU A 124 -0.24 23.05 21.27
C LEU A 124 -1.05 23.09 22.55
N PHE A 125 -1.34 21.93 23.15
CA PHE A 125 -2.01 21.86 24.45
C PHE A 125 -1.20 22.54 25.56
N VAL A 126 0.10 22.25 25.66
CA VAL A 126 0.98 22.86 26.67
C VAL A 126 1.05 24.38 26.49
N ILE A 127 1.16 24.86 25.26
CA ILE A 127 1.14 26.30 24.94
C ILE A 127 -0.22 26.91 25.33
N GLY A 128 -1.32 26.26 24.96
CA GLY A 128 -2.68 26.72 25.26
C GLY A 128 -2.95 26.84 26.76
N VAL A 129 -2.55 25.84 27.54
CA VAL A 129 -2.64 25.85 29.01
C VAL A 129 -1.73 26.92 29.61
N SER A 130 -0.51 27.08 29.11
CA SER A 130 0.43 28.10 29.58
C SER A 130 -0.12 29.52 29.35
N CYS A 131 -0.65 29.80 28.15
CA CYS A 131 -1.30 31.08 27.84
C CYS A 131 -2.56 31.32 28.67
N ARG A 132 -3.28 30.25 29.02
CA ARG A 132 -4.47 30.32 29.87
C ARG A 132 -4.15 30.68 31.33
N MET A 133 -2.98 30.30 31.85
CA MET A 133 -2.56 30.68 33.21
C MET A 133 -2.30 32.19 33.37
N ALA A 134 -1.93 32.89 32.28
CA ALA A 134 -1.63 34.31 32.30
C ALA A 134 -2.88 35.16 31.98
N ALA A 135 -3.20 36.11 32.85
CA ALA A 135 -4.39 36.96 32.72
C ALA A 135 -4.41 37.78 31.41
N GLY A 136 -3.23 38.18 30.90
CA GLY A 136 -3.11 38.95 29.65
C GLY A 136 -3.30 38.13 28.37
N THR A 137 -3.16 36.80 28.43
CA THR A 137 -3.22 35.91 27.24
C THR A 137 -4.35 34.89 27.32
N TYR A 138 -5.35 35.13 28.16
CA TYR A 138 -6.45 34.19 28.38
C TYR A 138 -7.24 33.87 27.10
N GLU A 139 -7.62 34.90 26.32
CA GLU A 139 -8.34 34.73 25.05
C GLU A 139 -7.48 34.02 23.98
N ALA A 140 -6.16 34.29 24.00
CA ALA A 140 -5.22 33.57 23.16
C ALA A 140 -5.13 32.09 23.57
N GLY A 141 -5.11 31.79 24.86
CA GLY A 141 -5.16 30.42 25.39
C GLY A 141 -6.43 29.68 24.97
N ARG A 142 -7.60 30.33 25.03
CA ARG A 142 -8.87 29.76 24.53
C ARG A 142 -8.78 29.43 23.04
N THR A 143 -8.23 30.34 22.24
CA THR A 143 -8.09 30.18 20.80
C THR A 143 -7.13 29.03 20.45
N VAL A 144 -5.99 28.94 21.12
CA VAL A 144 -5.02 27.85 20.93
C VAL A 144 -5.64 26.50 21.32
N LEU A 145 -6.34 26.42 22.45
CA LEU A 145 -7.01 25.19 22.88
C LEU A 145 -8.16 24.78 21.95
N ALA A 146 -8.80 25.71 21.25
CA ALA A 146 -9.82 25.40 20.25
C ALA A 146 -9.19 24.77 18.98
N ILE A 147 -8.04 25.27 18.54
CA ILE A 147 -7.28 24.67 17.43
C ILE A 147 -6.74 23.30 17.85
N ASP A 148 -6.23 23.20 19.06
CA ASP A 148 -5.75 21.95 19.65
C ASP A 148 -6.83 20.86 19.70
N PHE A 149 -8.07 21.22 20.08
CA PHE A 149 -9.22 20.31 20.01
C PHE A 149 -9.46 19.75 18.59
N MET A 150 -9.26 20.57 17.54
CA MET A 150 -9.37 20.09 16.16
C MET A 150 -8.29 19.05 15.85
N VAL A 151 -7.05 19.27 16.29
CA VAL A 151 -5.94 18.33 16.08
C VAL A 151 -6.20 17.01 16.82
N PHE A 152 -6.63 17.06 18.09
CA PHE A 152 -7.07 15.86 18.81
C PHE A 152 -8.22 15.14 18.10
N THR A 153 -9.19 15.88 17.54
CA THR A 153 -10.28 15.25 16.78
C THR A 153 -9.76 14.56 15.50
N LEU A 154 -8.80 15.15 14.79
CA LEU A 154 -8.16 14.53 13.61
C LEU A 154 -7.43 13.22 13.96
N ARG A 155 -6.91 13.08 15.19
CA ARG A 155 -6.30 11.82 15.68
C ARG A 155 -7.27 10.64 15.65
N LEU A 156 -8.59 10.85 15.69
CA LEU A 156 -9.58 9.78 15.50
C LEU A 156 -9.39 9.05 14.17
N ILE A 157 -8.96 9.75 13.12
CA ILE A 157 -8.72 9.15 11.80
C ILE A 157 -7.65 8.05 11.92
N HIS A 158 -6.55 8.31 12.63
CA HIS A 158 -5.50 7.33 12.89
C HIS A 158 -6.02 6.13 13.69
N ILE A 159 -6.79 6.38 14.74
CA ILE A 159 -7.36 5.31 15.59
C ILE A 159 -8.28 4.39 14.76
N PHE A 160 -9.09 4.94 13.87
CA PHE A 160 -9.99 4.16 13.02
C PHE A 160 -9.31 3.51 11.80
N ALA A 161 -8.03 3.80 11.53
CA ALA A 161 -7.28 3.18 10.43
C ALA A 161 -7.16 1.65 10.58
N ILE A 162 -7.24 1.13 11.80
CA ILE A 162 -7.22 -0.32 12.07
C ILE A 162 -8.50 -1.04 11.61
N HIS A 163 -9.62 -0.32 11.42
CA HIS A 163 -10.91 -0.92 11.12
C HIS A 163 -10.98 -1.45 9.68
N LYS A 164 -11.55 -2.65 9.50
CA LYS A 164 -11.60 -3.36 8.21
C LYS A 164 -12.25 -2.58 7.07
N GLN A 165 -13.27 -1.77 7.37
CA GLN A 165 -14.02 -1.03 6.33
C GLN A 165 -13.54 0.42 6.15
N LEU A 166 -12.91 1.00 7.19
CA LEU A 166 -12.51 2.42 7.18
C LEU A 166 -11.03 2.58 6.83
N GLY A 167 -10.17 1.67 7.28
CA GLY A 167 -8.73 1.73 7.05
C GLY A 167 -8.33 1.84 5.58
N PRO A 168 -8.82 0.96 4.68
CA PRO A 168 -8.51 1.09 3.26
C PRO A 168 -8.93 2.45 2.67
N LYS A 169 -10.08 2.99 3.11
CA LYS A 169 -10.56 4.30 2.63
C LYS A 169 -9.66 5.44 3.09
N ILE A 170 -9.15 5.39 4.32
CA ILE A 170 -8.23 6.39 4.88
C ILE A 170 -6.92 6.41 4.08
N ILE A 171 -6.37 5.23 3.76
CA ILE A 171 -5.14 5.11 2.94
C ILE A 171 -5.34 5.69 1.53
N ILE A 172 -6.54 5.49 0.94
CA ILE A 172 -6.87 6.08 -0.36
C ILE A 172 -6.88 7.61 -0.26
N VAL A 173 -7.53 8.19 0.76
CA VAL A 173 -7.56 9.64 0.99
C VAL A 173 -6.15 10.21 1.14
N GLU A 174 -5.28 9.55 1.90
CA GLU A 174 -3.88 9.95 2.06
C GLU A 174 -3.13 10.02 0.71
N ARG A 175 -3.34 9.03 -0.16
CA ARG A 175 -2.71 9.00 -1.48
C ARG A 175 -3.27 10.03 -2.45
N MET A 176 -4.57 10.34 -2.35
CA MET A 176 -5.23 11.38 -3.14
C MET A 176 -4.77 12.80 -2.79
N MET A 177 -4.12 13.01 -1.65
CA MET A 177 -3.60 14.33 -1.27
C MET A 177 -2.59 14.88 -2.28
N LYS A 178 -1.84 14.01 -2.98
CA LYS A 178 -0.94 14.46 -4.07
C LYS A 178 -1.71 15.16 -5.19
N ASP A 179 -2.88 14.64 -5.57
CA ASP A 179 -3.75 15.25 -6.60
C ASP A 179 -4.33 16.58 -6.10
N VAL A 180 -4.69 16.65 -4.81
CA VAL A 180 -5.18 17.88 -4.16
C VAL A 180 -4.14 18.99 -4.27
N PHE A 181 -2.86 18.70 -3.97
CA PHE A 181 -1.79 19.70 -4.04
C PHE A 181 -1.57 20.20 -5.47
N PHE A 182 -1.57 19.31 -6.45
CA PHE A 182 -1.45 19.68 -7.87
C PHE A 182 -2.62 20.59 -8.30
N PHE A 183 -3.84 20.23 -7.93
CA PHE A 183 -5.02 21.06 -8.20
C PHE A 183 -4.96 22.42 -7.50
N LEU A 184 -4.59 22.45 -6.22
CA LEU A 184 -4.50 23.68 -5.43
C LEU A 184 -3.48 24.66 -6.03
N PHE A 185 -2.41 24.15 -6.65
CA PHE A 185 -1.45 24.98 -7.38
C PHE A 185 -2.12 25.73 -8.56
N PHE A 186 -2.80 25.03 -9.47
CA PHE A 186 -3.51 25.67 -10.59
C PHE A 186 -4.62 26.60 -10.11
N LEU A 187 -5.37 26.18 -9.09
CA LEU A 187 -6.42 27.00 -8.51
C LEU A 187 -5.86 28.29 -7.93
N SER A 188 -4.75 28.22 -7.18
CA SER A 188 -4.13 29.39 -6.55
C SER A 188 -3.61 30.39 -7.57
N VAL A 189 -2.93 29.93 -8.62
CA VAL A 189 -2.43 30.80 -9.72
C VAL A 189 -3.60 31.54 -10.38
N TRP A 190 -4.68 30.80 -10.71
CA TRP A 190 -5.85 31.39 -11.35
C TRP A 190 -6.62 32.34 -10.44
N LEU A 191 -6.78 31.96 -9.17
CA LEU A 191 -7.47 32.74 -8.14
C LEU A 191 -6.77 34.07 -7.88
N ILE A 192 -5.44 34.06 -7.74
CA ILE A 192 -4.65 35.29 -7.54
C ILE A 192 -4.78 36.21 -8.77
N ALA A 193 -4.67 35.67 -9.98
CA ALA A 193 -4.78 36.46 -11.21
C ALA A 193 -6.14 37.16 -11.33
N TYR A 194 -7.24 36.42 -11.14
CA TYR A 194 -8.59 36.98 -11.18
C TYR A 194 -8.85 37.97 -10.03
N GLY A 195 -8.45 37.61 -8.81
CA GLY A 195 -8.70 38.41 -7.61
C GLY A 195 -7.95 39.74 -7.59
N VAL A 196 -6.67 39.74 -7.97
CA VAL A 196 -5.88 40.97 -8.10
C VAL A 196 -6.40 41.85 -9.24
N ALA A 197 -6.75 41.27 -10.39
CA ALA A 197 -7.31 42.03 -11.51
C ALA A 197 -8.66 42.69 -11.13
N THR A 198 -9.54 41.94 -10.47
CA THR A 198 -10.85 42.46 -10.02
C THR A 198 -10.69 43.56 -8.96
N GLN A 199 -9.79 43.36 -7.99
CA GLN A 199 -9.49 44.39 -6.98
C GLN A 199 -8.91 45.66 -7.61
N ALA A 200 -8.00 45.54 -8.58
CA ALA A 200 -7.41 46.69 -9.27
C ALA A 200 -8.43 47.46 -10.12
N LEU A 201 -9.37 46.77 -10.76
CA LEU A 201 -10.42 47.40 -11.57
C LEU A 201 -11.50 48.07 -10.73
N LEU A 202 -11.92 47.46 -9.62
CA LEU A 202 -13.04 47.93 -8.82
C LEU A 202 -12.62 48.91 -7.70
N HIS A 203 -11.46 48.69 -7.06
CA HIS A 203 -10.97 49.49 -5.94
C HIS A 203 -9.45 49.74 -6.05
N PRO A 204 -9.00 50.62 -6.97
CA PRO A 204 -7.57 50.82 -7.28
C PRO A 204 -6.73 51.37 -6.13
N ASN A 205 -7.32 52.11 -5.17
CA ASN A 205 -6.60 52.86 -4.15
C ASN A 205 -7.05 52.58 -2.70
N ASP A 206 -7.47 51.35 -2.36
CA ASP A 206 -7.81 51.01 -0.97
C ASP A 206 -6.53 50.83 -0.12
N PRO A 207 -6.26 51.69 0.88
CA PRO A 207 -5.02 51.63 1.69
C PRO A 207 -5.04 50.49 2.73
N ARG A 208 -6.17 49.81 2.94
CA ARG A 208 -6.33 48.80 4.00
C ARG A 208 -5.90 47.43 3.50
N ILE A 209 -4.71 47.01 3.91
CA ILE A 209 -4.09 45.73 3.50
C ILE A 209 -5.00 44.53 3.80
N ASP A 210 -5.64 44.49 4.98
CA ASP A 210 -6.53 43.38 5.36
C ASP A 210 -7.74 43.23 4.42
N TRP A 211 -8.32 44.36 3.99
CA TRP A 211 -9.44 44.38 3.06
C TRP A 211 -9.01 44.01 1.64
N VAL A 212 -7.83 44.45 1.21
CA VAL A 212 -7.24 44.08 -0.08
C VAL A 212 -7.04 42.57 -0.15
N PHE A 213 -6.43 41.94 0.86
CA PHE A 213 -6.26 40.48 0.88
C PHE A 213 -7.60 39.74 0.91
N ARG A 214 -8.57 40.21 1.71
CA ARG A 214 -9.90 39.62 1.78
C ARG A 214 -10.63 39.68 0.43
N ARG A 215 -10.52 40.79 -0.30
CA ARG A 215 -11.16 40.96 -1.62
C ARG A 215 -10.41 40.23 -2.73
N ALA A 216 -9.09 40.20 -2.69
CA ALA A 216 -8.26 39.58 -3.73
C ALA A 216 -8.17 38.05 -3.59
N LEU A 217 -8.28 37.47 -2.40
CA LEU A 217 -8.15 36.02 -2.21
C LEU A 217 -9.44 35.37 -1.73
N TYR A 218 -9.97 35.82 -0.59
CA TYR A 218 -11.06 35.14 0.09
C TYR A 218 -12.39 35.22 -0.68
N ARG A 219 -12.74 36.37 -1.25
CA ARG A 219 -13.97 36.51 -2.05
C ARG A 219 -13.96 35.67 -3.34
N PRO A 220 -12.93 35.74 -4.20
CA PRO A 220 -12.77 34.82 -5.34
C PRO A 220 -12.87 33.35 -4.98
N TYR A 221 -12.33 32.95 -3.83
CA TYR A 221 -12.47 31.58 -3.33
C TYR A 221 -13.94 31.20 -3.10
N LEU A 222 -14.73 32.09 -2.49
CA LEU A 222 -16.16 31.87 -2.25
C LEU A 222 -17.00 31.84 -3.54
N HIS A 223 -16.57 32.55 -4.60
CA HIS A 223 -17.25 32.51 -5.90
C HIS A 223 -17.28 31.09 -6.49
N ILE A 224 -16.26 30.27 -6.24
CA ILE A 224 -16.19 28.86 -6.68
C ILE A 224 -17.36 28.06 -6.10
N PHE A 225 -17.73 28.35 -4.84
CA PHE A 225 -18.84 27.70 -4.15
C PHE A 225 -20.21 28.35 -4.41
N GLY A 226 -20.29 29.30 -5.34
CA GLY A 226 -21.53 29.95 -5.75
C GLY A 226 -21.97 31.15 -4.90
N GLN A 227 -21.16 31.61 -3.96
CA GLN A 227 -21.44 32.84 -3.19
C GLN A 227 -20.93 34.07 -3.95
N ILE A 228 -21.71 34.55 -4.91
CA ILE A 228 -21.33 35.69 -5.77
C ILE A 228 -22.16 36.91 -5.40
N PRO A 229 -21.60 37.91 -4.68
CA PRO A 229 -22.30 39.14 -4.34
C PRO A 229 -22.38 40.06 -5.56
N LEU A 230 -23.38 39.84 -6.42
CA LEU A 230 -23.60 40.65 -7.63
C LEU A 230 -23.89 42.11 -7.30
N GLU A 231 -24.44 42.40 -6.12
CA GLU A 231 -24.73 43.75 -5.63
C GLU A 231 -23.47 44.58 -5.37
N GLU A 232 -22.32 43.93 -5.20
CA GLU A 232 -21.03 44.60 -4.96
C GLU A 232 -20.14 44.66 -6.21
N ILE A 233 -20.40 43.80 -7.20
CA ILE A 233 -19.55 43.67 -8.39
C ILE A 233 -20.20 44.34 -9.59
N ASP A 234 -21.51 44.20 -9.78
CA ASP A 234 -22.21 44.75 -10.93
C ASP A 234 -22.73 46.16 -10.65
N ALA A 235 -22.13 47.16 -11.32
CA ALA A 235 -22.55 48.55 -11.23
C ALA A 235 -24.05 48.78 -11.54
N ALA A 236 -24.70 47.91 -12.34
CA ALA A 236 -26.13 48.03 -12.64
C ALA A 236 -27.04 47.62 -11.46
N ARG A 237 -26.54 46.78 -10.55
CA ARG A 237 -27.27 46.26 -9.38
C ARG A 237 -26.83 46.89 -8.07
N MET A 238 -25.76 47.69 -8.11
CA MET A 238 -25.18 48.27 -6.92
C MET A 238 -26.09 49.32 -6.28
N PRO A 239 -26.38 49.22 -4.96
CA PRO A 239 -27.16 50.23 -4.26
C PRO A 239 -26.39 51.55 -4.18
N LYS A 240 -27.12 52.67 -4.23
CA LYS A 240 -26.54 54.00 -4.00
C LYS A 240 -26.17 54.12 -2.52
N ILE A 241 -24.88 54.02 -2.21
CA ILE A 241 -24.32 54.15 -0.86
C ILE A 241 -23.50 55.44 -0.80
N ASN A 242 -23.52 56.14 0.34
CA ASN A 242 -22.60 57.25 0.61
C ASN A 242 -21.17 56.70 0.72
N CYS A 243 -20.34 56.94 -0.30
CA CYS A 243 -18.95 56.49 -0.37
C CYS A 243 -18.00 57.69 -0.45
N THR A 244 -16.72 57.47 -0.14
CA THR A 244 -15.66 58.50 -0.15
C THR A 244 -14.44 57.99 -0.90
N ASP A 245 -13.71 58.89 -1.55
CA ASP A 245 -12.42 58.60 -2.20
C ASP A 245 -11.23 59.05 -1.34
N ASP A 246 -11.49 59.72 -0.20
CA ASP A 246 -10.41 60.13 0.71
C ASP A 246 -9.87 58.93 1.50
N SER A 247 -8.59 58.62 1.25
CA SER A 247 -7.81 57.62 1.97
C SER A 247 -7.91 57.75 3.50
N SER A 248 -8.00 58.98 4.03
CA SER A 248 -7.99 59.23 5.48
C SER A 248 -9.29 58.78 6.17
N GLU A 249 -10.43 58.95 5.50
CA GLU A 249 -11.75 58.52 5.97
C GLU A 249 -11.96 57.01 5.83
N ILE A 250 -11.39 56.42 4.76
CA ILE A 250 -11.44 54.97 4.48
C ILE A 250 -10.69 54.19 5.56
N VAL A 251 -9.49 54.65 5.95
CA VAL A 251 -8.68 54.02 7.01
C VAL A 251 -9.38 54.10 8.36
N LYS A 252 -10.04 55.22 8.66
CA LYS A 252 -10.82 55.40 9.91
C LYS A 252 -12.13 54.60 9.92
N GLY A 253 -12.55 54.03 8.79
CA GLY A 253 -13.75 53.21 8.68
C GLY A 253 -15.06 54.00 8.77
N VAL A 254 -15.03 55.31 8.47
CA VAL A 254 -16.22 56.18 8.56
C VAL A 254 -17.14 55.93 7.36
N LEU A 255 -16.57 55.91 6.14
CA LEU A 255 -17.27 55.61 4.89
C LEU A 255 -16.51 54.53 4.08
N PRO A 256 -17.20 53.72 3.26
CA PRO A 256 -16.56 52.76 2.35
C PRO A 256 -15.94 53.46 1.12
N PRO A 257 -14.90 52.84 0.50
CA PRO A 257 -14.31 53.35 -0.74
C PRO A 257 -15.31 53.27 -1.89
N CYS A 258 -15.39 54.32 -2.72
CA CYS A 258 -16.21 54.26 -3.92
C CYS A 258 -15.65 53.21 -4.92
N PRO A 259 -16.51 52.38 -5.53
CA PRO A 259 -16.09 51.48 -6.59
C PRO A 259 -15.92 52.24 -7.91
N ASN A 260 -14.91 51.87 -8.69
CA ASN A 260 -14.66 52.43 -10.01
C ASN A 260 -15.56 51.73 -11.05
N ILE A 261 -16.42 52.51 -11.71
CA ILE A 261 -17.42 52.00 -12.67
C ILE A 261 -16.88 51.98 -14.11
N TYR A 262 -15.72 52.59 -14.39
CA TYR A 262 -15.20 52.81 -15.75
C TYR A 262 -15.12 51.52 -16.59
N ALA A 263 -14.56 50.45 -16.02
CA ALA A 263 -14.35 49.17 -16.71
C ALA A 263 -15.19 48.03 -16.11
N ASN A 264 -16.40 48.32 -15.60
CA ASN A 264 -17.26 47.32 -14.97
C ASN A 264 -17.58 46.13 -15.92
N TRP A 265 -17.78 46.38 -17.21
CA TRP A 265 -18.02 45.33 -18.20
C TRP A 265 -16.91 44.27 -18.23
N LEU A 266 -15.65 44.69 -18.02
CA LEU A 266 -14.49 43.80 -17.99
C LEU A 266 -14.48 42.98 -16.70
N VAL A 267 -14.89 43.56 -15.57
CA VAL A 267 -15.04 42.83 -14.30
C VAL A 267 -16.08 41.71 -14.42
N ILE A 268 -17.22 42.00 -15.03
CA ILE A 268 -18.27 40.99 -15.30
C ILE A 268 -17.76 39.92 -16.27
N LEU A 269 -17.04 40.31 -17.32
CA LEU A 269 -16.43 39.36 -18.26
C LEU A 269 -15.42 38.44 -17.54
N LEU A 270 -14.54 39.00 -16.71
CA LEU A 270 -13.56 38.26 -15.91
C LEU A 270 -14.25 37.31 -14.93
N LEU A 271 -15.37 37.72 -14.31
CA LEU A 271 -16.17 36.86 -13.45
C LEU A 271 -16.72 35.64 -14.22
N VAL A 272 -17.31 35.85 -15.40
CA VAL A 272 -17.84 34.75 -16.23
C VAL A 272 -16.73 33.79 -16.65
N ILE A 273 -15.58 34.32 -17.11
CA ILE A 273 -14.42 33.51 -17.49
C ILE A 273 -13.88 32.76 -16.27
N PHE A 274 -13.78 33.41 -15.11
CA PHE A 274 -13.33 32.79 -13.87
C PHE A 274 -14.21 31.61 -13.47
N LEU A 275 -15.54 31.77 -13.48
CA LEU A 275 -16.49 30.71 -13.15
C LEU A 275 -16.45 29.56 -14.17
N LEU A 276 -16.29 29.85 -15.46
CA LEU A 276 -16.15 28.82 -16.48
C LEU A 276 -14.88 27.99 -16.26
N VAL A 277 -13.73 28.65 -16.06
CA VAL A 277 -12.46 27.94 -15.84
C VAL A 277 -12.46 27.17 -14.52
N THR A 278 -12.94 27.75 -13.43
CA THR A 278 -12.93 27.08 -12.12
C THR A 278 -13.97 25.97 -12.03
N ASN A 279 -15.25 26.27 -12.29
CA ASN A 279 -16.34 25.33 -12.03
C ASN A 279 -16.56 24.33 -13.16
N VAL A 280 -16.37 24.73 -14.42
CA VAL A 280 -16.58 23.82 -15.56
C VAL A 280 -15.32 23.03 -15.90
N LEU A 281 -14.14 23.65 -15.81
CA LEU A 281 -12.88 22.98 -16.17
C LEU A 281 -12.17 22.39 -14.95
N LEU A 282 -11.72 23.21 -14.00
CA LEU A 282 -10.83 22.78 -12.93
C LEU A 282 -11.50 21.78 -11.97
N LEU A 283 -12.71 22.06 -11.47
CA LEU A 283 -13.42 21.14 -10.56
C LEU A 283 -13.74 19.79 -11.22
N ASN A 284 -14.16 19.79 -12.48
CA ASN A 284 -14.44 18.55 -13.21
C ASN A 284 -13.17 17.75 -13.49
N LEU A 285 -12.05 18.43 -13.74
CA LEU A 285 -10.75 17.79 -13.88
C LEU A 285 -10.29 17.18 -12.53
N LEU A 286 -10.51 17.86 -11.40
CA LEU A 286 -10.24 17.31 -10.07
C LEU A 286 -11.04 16.02 -9.81
N ILE A 287 -12.33 16.02 -10.14
CA ILE A 287 -13.19 14.83 -10.03
C ILE A 287 -12.64 13.70 -10.89
N ALA A 288 -12.20 14.00 -12.13
CA ALA A 288 -11.60 13.01 -13.02
C ALA A 288 -10.28 12.45 -12.47
N MET A 289 -9.40 13.30 -11.93
CA MET A 289 -8.14 12.88 -11.30
C MET A 289 -8.41 11.98 -10.09
N PHE A 290 -9.29 12.40 -9.17
CA PHE A 290 -9.69 11.57 -8.03
C PHE A 290 -10.32 10.25 -8.49
N SER A 291 -11.15 10.23 -9.53
CA SER A 291 -11.72 8.99 -10.04
C SER A 291 -10.64 8.06 -10.58
N TYR A 292 -9.65 8.59 -11.31
CA TYR A 292 -8.54 7.81 -11.84
C TYR A 292 -7.66 7.25 -10.71
N THR A 293 -7.22 8.09 -9.77
CA THR A 293 -6.37 7.66 -8.66
C THR A 293 -7.12 6.73 -7.71
N PHE A 294 -8.43 6.94 -7.48
CA PHE A 294 -9.27 6.00 -6.74
C PHE A 294 -9.19 4.59 -7.34
N GLN A 295 -9.39 4.46 -8.66
CA GLN A 295 -9.40 3.16 -9.33
C GLN A 295 -8.03 2.48 -9.29
N VAL A 296 -6.95 3.23 -9.52
CA VAL A 296 -5.57 2.70 -9.49
C VAL A 296 -5.19 2.26 -8.08
N VAL A 297 -5.50 3.09 -7.08
CA VAL A 297 -5.10 2.85 -5.69
C VAL A 297 -5.96 1.76 -5.06
N GLN A 298 -7.26 1.69 -5.35
CA GLN A 298 -8.18 0.70 -4.78
C GLN A 298 -7.72 -0.75 -4.99
N GLY A 299 -7.14 -1.07 -6.17
CA GLY A 299 -6.66 -2.43 -6.48
C GLY A 299 -5.55 -2.93 -5.56
N ASN A 300 -4.68 -2.03 -5.08
CA ASN A 300 -3.53 -2.36 -4.24
C ASN A 300 -3.72 -2.01 -2.75
N THR A 301 -4.74 -1.21 -2.43
CA THR A 301 -4.95 -0.67 -1.07
C THR A 301 -5.13 -1.76 -0.03
N ASP A 302 -5.82 -2.86 -0.35
CA ASP A 302 -6.04 -3.94 0.61
C ASP A 302 -4.73 -4.61 1.05
N ILE A 303 -3.73 -4.68 0.17
CA ILE A 303 -2.40 -5.20 0.50
C ILE A 303 -1.68 -4.24 1.46
N PHE A 304 -1.64 -2.96 1.10
CA PHE A 304 -1.01 -1.92 1.96
C PHE A 304 -1.68 -1.84 3.33
N TRP A 305 -3.01 -1.88 3.37
CA TRP A 305 -3.77 -1.86 4.61
C TRP A 305 -3.48 -3.07 5.48
N LYS A 306 -3.41 -4.28 4.91
CA LYS A 306 -3.06 -5.49 5.67
C LYS A 306 -1.67 -5.40 6.30
N PHE A 307 -0.70 -4.81 5.61
CA PHE A 307 0.64 -4.59 6.14
C PHE A 307 0.63 -3.57 7.28
N GLN A 308 0.01 -2.40 7.09
CA GLN A 308 -0.12 -1.38 8.15
C GLN A 308 -0.90 -1.89 9.36
N ARG A 309 -1.96 -2.69 9.12
CA ARG A 309 -2.77 -3.29 10.19
C ARG A 309 -1.96 -4.20 11.09
N TYR A 310 -0.99 -4.95 10.56
CA TYR A 310 -0.13 -5.80 11.38
C TYR A 310 0.65 -4.95 12.40
N ASN A 311 1.31 -3.89 11.95
CA ASN A 311 2.07 -2.99 12.83
C ASN A 311 1.19 -2.37 13.93
N LEU A 312 -0.01 -1.90 13.56
CA LEU A 312 -0.97 -1.37 14.54
C LEU A 312 -1.43 -2.43 15.55
N ILE A 313 -1.65 -3.68 15.12
CA ILE A 313 -2.04 -4.77 16.04
C ILE A 313 -0.92 -5.07 17.03
N VAL A 314 0.33 -5.15 16.57
CA VAL A 314 1.50 -5.37 17.45
C VAL A 314 1.61 -4.23 18.47
N GLU A 315 1.40 -3.00 18.04
CA GLU A 315 1.37 -1.84 18.93
C GLU A 315 0.29 -1.97 20.02
N TYR A 316 -0.97 -2.23 19.65
CA TYR A 316 -2.06 -2.42 20.62
C TYR A 316 -1.88 -3.65 21.52
N TYR A 317 -1.17 -4.67 21.05
CA TYR A 317 -0.84 -5.84 21.83
C TYR A 317 0.17 -5.50 22.94
N SER A 318 1.17 -4.66 22.64
CA SER A 318 2.19 -4.22 23.62
C SER A 318 1.67 -3.18 24.63
N ARG A 319 0.54 -2.53 24.34
CA ARG A 319 -0.08 -1.53 25.22
C ARG A 319 -0.65 -2.19 26.49
N PRO A 320 -0.58 -1.51 27.65
CA PRO A 320 -1.23 -2.01 28.86
C PRO A 320 -2.76 -2.05 28.66
N ALA A 321 -3.42 -3.00 29.34
CA ALA A 321 -4.85 -3.25 29.15
C ALA A 321 -5.78 -2.12 29.63
N LEU A 322 -5.26 -1.21 30.46
CA LEU A 322 -6.00 -0.07 31.00
C LEU A 322 -5.90 1.11 30.04
N ALA A 323 -7.03 1.64 29.58
CA ALA A 323 -7.09 2.85 28.78
C ALA A 323 -6.77 4.12 29.61
N PRO A 324 -6.26 5.21 28.99
CA PRO A 324 -6.17 6.52 29.65
C PRO A 324 -7.55 6.95 30.18
N PRO A 325 -7.66 7.49 31.41
CA PRO A 325 -6.62 7.95 32.33
C PRO A 325 -6.16 6.91 33.37
N PHE A 326 -6.83 5.75 33.45
CA PHE A 326 -6.53 4.72 34.45
C PHE A 326 -5.22 3.97 34.19
N ILE A 327 -4.61 4.23 33.03
CA ILE A 327 -3.31 3.72 32.60
C ILE A 327 -2.18 4.03 33.59
N ILE A 328 -2.31 5.11 34.37
CA ILE A 328 -1.32 5.49 35.39
C ILE A 328 -1.13 4.39 36.44
N ILE A 329 -2.16 3.62 36.77
CA ILE A 329 -2.09 2.53 37.73
C ILE A 329 -1.18 1.41 37.19
N SER A 330 -1.27 1.14 35.88
CA SER A 330 -0.38 0.20 35.21
C SER A 330 1.06 0.71 35.22
N HIS A 331 1.30 1.99 34.89
CA HIS A 331 2.64 2.59 34.91
C HIS A 331 3.26 2.55 36.31
N LEU A 332 2.51 2.95 37.34
CA LEU A 332 2.95 2.90 38.73
C LEU A 332 3.27 1.46 39.16
N SER A 333 2.44 0.48 38.78
CA SER A 333 2.70 -0.93 39.08
C SER A 333 3.96 -1.46 38.38
N GLN A 334 4.20 -1.06 37.12
CA GLN A 334 5.40 -1.46 36.36
C GLN A 334 6.66 -0.80 36.91
N LEU A 335 6.60 0.48 37.27
CA LEU A 335 7.70 1.22 37.88
C LEU A 335 8.03 0.65 39.28
N PHE A 336 7.01 0.33 40.08
CA PHE A 336 7.17 -0.32 41.37
C PHE A 336 7.77 -1.74 41.25
N LEU A 337 7.30 -2.55 40.29
CA LEU A 337 7.89 -3.87 40.01
C LEU A 337 9.33 -3.76 39.52
N SER A 338 9.65 -2.77 38.68
CA SER A 338 11.01 -2.54 38.20
C SER A 338 11.97 -2.07 39.30
N LEU A 339 11.46 -1.39 40.32
CA LEU A 339 12.23 -1.00 41.50
C LEU A 339 12.44 -2.16 42.49
N LEU A 340 11.53 -3.13 42.54
CA LEU A 340 11.55 -4.25 43.49
C LEU A 340 12.11 -5.57 42.91
N LYS A 341 12.08 -5.77 41.60
CA LYS A 341 12.59 -6.96 40.90
C LYS A 341 13.41 -6.56 39.68
N ARG A 342 14.44 -7.34 39.36
CA ARG A 342 15.07 -7.29 38.02
C ARG A 342 13.98 -7.49 36.96
N PRO A 343 13.93 -6.67 35.91
CA PRO A 343 12.97 -6.85 34.84
C PRO A 343 13.16 -8.25 34.25
N GLU A 344 12.13 -9.10 34.37
CA GLU A 344 12.06 -10.25 33.46
C GLU A 344 11.90 -9.67 32.05
N PRO A 345 12.71 -10.12 31.08
CA PRO A 345 12.55 -9.68 29.70
C PRO A 345 11.12 -10.00 29.29
N LYS A 346 10.36 -8.97 28.92
CA LYS A 346 9.05 -9.15 28.29
C LYS A 346 9.32 -9.70 26.90
N GLN A 347 9.55 -11.01 26.81
CA GLN A 347 9.60 -11.74 25.54
C GLN A 347 8.32 -11.39 24.79
N GLU A 348 8.47 -10.84 23.58
CA GLU A 348 7.33 -10.43 22.74
C GLU A 348 6.36 -11.61 22.67
N HIS A 349 5.21 -11.53 23.35
CA HIS A 349 4.31 -12.69 23.50
C HIS A 349 3.70 -13.20 22.18
N LEU A 350 4.06 -12.62 21.03
CA LEU A 350 3.81 -13.21 19.72
C LEU A 350 4.75 -14.40 19.45
N GLU A 351 5.98 -14.34 19.98
CA GLU A 351 6.94 -15.43 19.95
C GLU A 351 6.57 -16.43 21.05
N ARG A 352 6.01 -17.55 20.62
CA ARG A 352 5.71 -18.66 21.52
C ARG A 352 6.87 -19.63 21.46
N GLU A 353 7.57 -19.81 22.58
CA GLU A 353 8.51 -20.92 22.73
C GLU A 353 7.75 -22.23 22.50
N MET A 354 8.12 -22.93 21.44
CA MET A 354 7.51 -24.18 21.06
C MET A 354 8.11 -25.32 21.90
N PRO A 355 7.30 -26.33 22.29
CA PRO A 355 7.82 -27.48 23.04
C PRO A 355 8.89 -28.21 22.23
N ALA A 356 9.98 -28.61 22.88
CA ALA A 356 11.04 -29.39 22.26
C ALA A 356 10.48 -30.62 21.51
N GLY A 357 10.78 -30.71 20.21
CA GLY A 357 10.31 -31.78 19.30
C GLY A 357 9.04 -31.45 18.49
N LEU A 358 8.26 -30.43 18.87
CA LEU A 358 7.15 -29.95 18.03
C LEU A 358 7.68 -29.24 16.77
N ASP A 359 8.81 -28.54 16.89
CA ASP A 359 9.45 -27.81 15.79
C ASP A 359 9.83 -28.74 14.65
N GLN A 360 10.47 -29.86 14.97
CA GLN A 360 10.85 -30.86 13.97
C GLN A 360 9.63 -31.46 13.26
N ARG A 361 8.54 -31.72 14.00
CA ARG A 361 7.28 -32.20 13.41
C ARG A 361 6.63 -31.14 12.51
N LEU A 362 6.64 -29.88 12.94
CA LEU A 362 6.09 -28.77 12.17
C LEU A 362 6.89 -28.55 10.88
N ILE A 363 8.21 -28.57 10.96
CA ILE A 363 9.11 -28.48 9.80
C ILE A 363 8.89 -29.67 8.85
N THR A 364 8.77 -30.89 9.37
CA THR A 364 8.50 -32.08 8.53
C THR A 364 7.13 -31.98 7.84
N TRP A 365 6.12 -31.47 8.55
CA TRP A 365 4.81 -31.23 7.95
C TRP A 365 4.87 -30.14 6.87
N GLU A 366 5.55 -29.02 7.15
CA GLU A 366 5.74 -27.91 6.20
C GLU A 366 6.47 -28.36 4.94
N THR A 367 7.55 -29.15 5.07
CA THR A 367 8.29 -29.68 3.92
C THR A 367 7.44 -30.61 3.08
N VAL A 368 6.67 -31.52 3.69
CA VAL A 368 5.75 -32.40 2.95
C VAL A 368 4.68 -31.58 2.19
N GLN A 369 4.13 -30.52 2.80
CA GLN A 369 3.18 -29.64 2.12
C GLN A 369 3.83 -28.87 0.97
N LYS A 370 5.06 -28.38 1.17
CA LYS A 370 5.85 -27.70 0.13
C LYS A 370 6.12 -28.63 -1.06
N GLU A 371 6.57 -29.86 -0.83
CA GLU A 371 6.83 -30.83 -1.90
C GLU A 371 5.55 -31.18 -2.67
N ASN A 372 4.43 -31.41 -1.97
CA ASN A 372 3.15 -31.64 -2.62
C ASN A 372 2.70 -30.45 -3.48
N TYR A 373 2.91 -29.24 -3.00
CA TYR A 373 2.60 -28.02 -3.75
C TYR A 373 3.49 -27.87 -4.99
N LEU A 374 4.81 -28.10 -4.85
CA LEU A 374 5.76 -28.04 -5.97
C LEU A 374 5.47 -29.10 -7.02
N ALA A 375 5.19 -30.34 -6.61
CA ALA A 375 4.80 -31.42 -7.52
C ALA A 375 3.51 -31.08 -8.27
N LYS A 376 2.53 -30.44 -7.61
CA LYS A 376 1.30 -29.96 -8.25
C LYS A 376 1.59 -28.86 -9.27
N LEU A 377 2.45 -27.91 -8.93
CA LEU A 377 2.84 -26.81 -9.83
C LEU A 377 3.58 -27.34 -11.06
N GLU A 378 4.52 -28.27 -10.86
CA GLU A 378 5.26 -28.91 -11.94
C GLU A 378 4.32 -29.71 -12.86
N ARG A 379 3.37 -30.46 -12.28
CA ARG A 379 2.35 -31.15 -13.07
C ARG A 379 1.51 -30.18 -13.90
N GLN A 380 1.07 -29.06 -13.32
CA GLN A 380 0.34 -28.02 -14.08
C GLN A 380 1.19 -27.41 -15.18
N HIS A 381 2.50 -27.22 -14.94
CA HIS A 381 3.42 -26.75 -15.96
C HIS A 381 3.58 -27.77 -17.10
N TRP A 382 3.76 -29.06 -16.81
CA TRP A 382 3.82 -30.13 -17.80
C TRP A 382 2.51 -30.31 -18.58
N GLU A 383 1.37 -30.07 -17.93
CA GLU A 383 0.04 -30.11 -18.54
C GLU A 383 -0.25 -28.86 -19.40
N SER A 384 0.55 -27.80 -19.28
CA SER A 384 0.43 -26.59 -20.11
C SER A 384 0.52 -26.92 -21.59
N SER A 385 -0.34 -26.30 -22.39
CA SER A 385 -0.39 -26.53 -23.84
C SER A 385 0.93 -26.25 -24.53
N GLU A 386 1.71 -25.28 -24.03
CA GLU A 386 3.02 -24.95 -24.58
C GLU A 386 4.01 -26.10 -24.41
N GLU A 387 4.10 -26.67 -23.20
CA GLU A 387 5.06 -27.74 -22.89
C GLU A 387 4.63 -29.07 -23.52
N ARG A 388 3.32 -29.34 -23.57
CA ARG A 388 2.79 -30.50 -24.31
C ARG A 388 3.13 -30.40 -25.79
N LEU A 389 3.02 -29.22 -26.40
CA LEU A 389 3.36 -29.01 -27.80
C LEU A 389 4.86 -29.13 -28.04
N LYS A 390 5.71 -28.60 -27.14
CA LYS A 390 7.17 -28.82 -27.18
C LYS A 390 7.52 -30.30 -27.08
N SER A 391 6.92 -31.03 -26.15
CA SER A 391 7.13 -32.48 -25.98
C SER A 391 6.65 -33.29 -27.19
N THR A 392 5.50 -32.96 -27.77
CA THR A 392 5.02 -33.62 -29.00
C THR A 392 5.93 -33.27 -30.18
N SER A 393 6.39 -32.03 -30.29
CA SER A 393 7.32 -31.61 -31.34
C SER A 393 8.65 -32.37 -31.25
N SER A 394 9.25 -32.46 -30.06
CA SER A 394 10.50 -33.20 -29.86
C SER A 394 10.33 -34.71 -30.12
N LYS A 395 9.20 -35.30 -29.72
CA LYS A 395 8.85 -36.68 -30.06
C LYS A 395 8.70 -36.88 -31.57
N VAL A 396 7.99 -35.99 -32.28
CA VAL A 396 7.85 -36.05 -33.75
C VAL A 396 9.21 -35.91 -34.44
N GLN A 397 10.07 -35.00 -33.99
CA GLN A 397 11.44 -34.87 -34.50
C GLN A 397 12.26 -36.15 -34.28
N SER A 398 12.12 -36.79 -33.12
CA SER A 398 12.78 -38.07 -32.84
C SER A 398 12.29 -39.20 -33.78
N LEU A 399 10.99 -39.25 -34.06
CA LEU A 399 10.40 -40.21 -35.00
C LEU A 399 10.85 -39.96 -36.44
N LEU A 400 10.92 -38.69 -36.86
CA LEU A 400 11.45 -38.31 -38.17
C LEU A 400 12.89 -38.77 -38.35
N LYS A 401 13.72 -38.68 -37.30
CA LYS A 401 15.10 -39.19 -37.32
C LYS A 401 15.15 -40.71 -37.49
N ILE A 402 14.27 -41.45 -36.81
CA ILE A 402 14.18 -42.91 -36.93
C ILE A 402 13.72 -43.31 -38.34
N ILE A 403 12.69 -42.64 -38.89
CA ILE A 403 12.20 -42.88 -40.25
C ILE A 403 13.28 -42.57 -41.29
N GLY A 404 14.04 -41.50 -41.09
CA GLY A 404 15.23 -41.20 -41.90
C GLY A 404 16.24 -42.36 -41.89
N GLY A 405 16.51 -42.92 -40.70
CA GLY A 405 17.35 -44.10 -40.55
C GLY A 405 16.79 -45.35 -41.23
N TYR A 406 15.48 -45.59 -41.17
CA TYR A 406 14.82 -46.72 -41.85
C TYR A 406 14.91 -46.56 -43.37
N LYS A 407 14.70 -45.37 -43.91
CA LYS A 407 14.85 -45.08 -45.34
C LYS A 407 16.28 -45.32 -45.83
N ASP A 408 17.28 -45.05 -45.00
CA ASP A 408 18.67 -45.34 -45.33
C ASP A 408 19.00 -46.84 -45.21
N GLN A 409 18.37 -47.57 -44.27
CA GLN A 409 18.42 -49.04 -44.23
C GLN A 409 17.77 -49.67 -45.46
N GLU A 410 16.62 -49.16 -45.89
CA GLU A 410 15.91 -49.61 -47.09
C GLU A 410 16.75 -49.40 -48.35
N LYS A 411 17.40 -48.24 -48.51
CA LYS A 411 18.36 -48.02 -49.60
C LYS A 411 19.52 -49.02 -49.58
N ARG A 412 20.06 -49.33 -48.39
CA ARG A 412 21.12 -50.34 -48.24
C ARG A 412 20.62 -51.72 -48.60
N LEU A 413 19.43 -52.11 -48.15
CA LEU A 413 18.81 -53.39 -48.48
C LEU A 413 18.55 -53.51 -49.98
N GLY A 414 18.02 -52.47 -50.63
CA GLY A 414 17.84 -52.44 -52.08
C GLY A 414 19.16 -52.56 -52.85
N SER A 415 20.24 -51.94 -52.36
CA SER A 415 21.58 -52.12 -52.94
C SER A 415 22.11 -53.55 -52.77
N MET A 416 21.85 -54.18 -51.62
CA MET A 416 22.24 -55.56 -51.34
C MET A 416 21.42 -56.54 -52.19
N GLU A 417 20.11 -56.29 -52.36
CA GLU A 417 19.24 -57.09 -53.24
C GLU A 417 19.71 -57.03 -54.69
N ALA A 418 20.10 -55.84 -55.18
CA ALA A 418 20.69 -55.70 -56.52
C ALA A 418 21.99 -56.50 -56.69
N GLN A 419 22.85 -56.52 -55.66
CA GLN A 419 24.06 -57.34 -55.65
C GLN A 419 23.77 -58.84 -55.61
N VAL A 420 22.80 -59.29 -54.79
CA VAL A 420 22.39 -60.70 -54.73
C VAL A 420 21.77 -61.16 -56.05
N ARG A 421 20.91 -60.34 -56.65
CA ARG A 421 20.33 -60.60 -57.98
C ARG A 421 21.43 -60.75 -59.03
N TYR A 422 22.43 -59.86 -59.00
CA TYR A 422 23.60 -59.96 -59.88
C TYR A 422 24.38 -61.27 -59.67
N CYS A 423 24.68 -61.66 -58.42
CA CYS A 423 25.34 -62.94 -58.15
C CYS A 423 24.51 -64.14 -58.64
N GLY A 424 23.19 -64.10 -58.49
CA GLY A 424 22.27 -65.11 -59.01
C GLY A 424 22.33 -65.22 -60.54
N GLU A 425 22.34 -64.08 -61.25
CA GLU A 425 22.49 -64.03 -62.71
C GLU A 425 23.85 -64.58 -63.18
N VAL A 426 24.94 -64.25 -62.47
CA VAL A 426 26.28 -64.78 -62.76
C VAL A 426 26.35 -66.30 -62.53
N LEU A 427 25.77 -66.79 -61.42
CA LEU A 427 25.74 -68.23 -61.14
C LEU A 427 24.87 -68.99 -62.14
N SER A 428 23.72 -68.43 -62.54
CA SER A 428 22.88 -69.00 -63.60
C SER A 428 23.62 -69.02 -64.93
N TRP A 429 24.33 -67.94 -65.28
CA TRP A 429 25.19 -67.89 -66.47
C TRP A 429 26.28 -68.97 -66.39
N MET A 430 27.00 -69.09 -65.28
CA MET A 430 28.02 -70.13 -65.08
C MET A 430 27.43 -71.53 -65.22
N ALA A 431 26.29 -71.82 -64.59
CA ALA A 431 25.62 -73.12 -64.66
C ALA A 431 25.18 -73.45 -66.09
N GLU A 432 24.65 -72.48 -66.84
CA GLU A 432 24.24 -72.64 -68.25
C GLU A 432 25.46 -72.86 -69.15
N CYS A 433 26.58 -72.16 -68.91
CA CYS A 433 27.84 -72.38 -69.63
C CYS A 433 28.45 -73.78 -69.33
N PHE A 434 28.36 -74.27 -68.08
CA PHE A 434 28.83 -75.60 -67.71
C PHE A 434 27.94 -76.73 -68.27
N ALA A 435 26.62 -76.54 -68.30
CA ALA A 435 25.68 -77.52 -68.88
C ALA A 435 25.92 -77.74 -70.38
N GLN A 436 26.39 -76.73 -71.11
CA GLN A 436 26.70 -76.82 -72.53
C GLN A 436 28.05 -77.49 -72.87
N SER A 437 28.78 -78.03 -71.88
CA SER A 437 29.95 -78.91 -72.08
C SER A 437 30.99 -78.38 -73.09
N THR A 438 31.18 -77.06 -73.17
CA THR A 438 32.16 -76.42 -74.05
C THR A 438 32.72 -75.17 -73.38
N LEU A 439 34.05 -75.02 -73.38
CA LEU A 439 34.81 -73.92 -72.75
C LEU A 439 34.58 -72.51 -73.38
N LYS A 440 33.52 -72.31 -74.16
CA LYS A 440 33.14 -71.03 -74.78
C LYS A 440 31.64 -70.78 -74.64
N CYS A 441 31.27 -69.86 -73.77
CA CYS A 441 29.89 -69.44 -73.59
C CYS A 441 29.50 -68.40 -74.65
N GLY A 442 28.38 -68.61 -75.35
CA GLY A 442 27.91 -67.72 -76.44
C GLY A 442 27.14 -66.47 -76.00
N LYS A 443 27.05 -66.20 -74.68
CA LYS A 443 26.42 -65.01 -74.10
C LYS A 443 27.46 -64.19 -73.32
N ASP A 444 27.42 -62.86 -73.49
CA ASP A 444 28.25 -61.93 -72.72
C ASP A 444 28.02 -62.09 -71.20
N ALA A 445 29.09 -61.94 -70.41
CA ALA A 445 29.01 -62.05 -68.96
C ALA A 445 28.13 -60.93 -68.36
N PRO A 446 27.34 -61.22 -67.30
CA PRO A 446 26.55 -60.20 -66.62
C PRO A 446 27.44 -59.06 -66.11
N LYS A 447 27.06 -57.81 -66.40
CA LYS A 447 27.80 -56.62 -65.95
C LYS A 447 27.51 -56.33 -64.48
N ALA A 448 28.55 -56.16 -63.68
CA ALA A 448 28.40 -55.81 -62.26
C ALA A 448 27.56 -54.54 -62.10
N PRO A 449 26.68 -54.47 -61.09
CA PRO A 449 26.02 -53.22 -60.76
C PRO A 449 27.11 -52.19 -60.45
N MET A 450 27.24 -51.16 -61.28
CA MET A 450 28.10 -50.02 -60.98
C MET A 450 27.67 -49.50 -59.61
N SER A 451 28.59 -49.50 -58.64
CA SER A 451 28.36 -48.82 -57.38
C SER A 451 27.99 -47.37 -57.70
N LEU A 452 26.80 -46.94 -57.29
CA LEU A 452 26.40 -45.53 -57.26
C LEU A 452 27.26 -44.79 -56.21
N THR A 453 28.55 -44.67 -56.51
CA THR A 453 29.52 -43.84 -55.82
C THR A 453 30.22 -43.03 -56.90
N SER A 454 29.46 -42.19 -57.61
CA SER A 454 30.00 -41.09 -58.42
C SER A 454 28.95 -40.01 -58.75
N SER A 455 27.66 -40.31 -58.79
CA SER A 455 26.62 -39.33 -59.18
C SER A 455 25.96 -38.56 -58.03
N LYS A 456 26.58 -38.49 -56.85
CA LYS A 456 26.05 -37.72 -55.70
C LYS A 456 26.94 -36.56 -55.23
N ALA A 457 28.02 -36.28 -55.97
CA ALA A 457 28.84 -35.09 -55.73
C ALA A 457 28.23 -33.80 -56.31
N GLU A 458 27.24 -33.89 -57.21
CA GLU A 458 26.59 -32.70 -57.81
C GLU A 458 25.22 -32.34 -57.21
N SER A 459 24.51 -33.26 -56.55
CA SER A 459 23.21 -32.94 -55.91
C SER A 459 23.32 -32.42 -54.48
N ASP A 460 24.43 -32.73 -53.79
CA ASP A 460 24.64 -32.31 -52.40
C ASP A 460 25.22 -30.87 -52.31
N ALA A 461 25.73 -30.32 -53.42
CA ALA A 461 26.19 -28.93 -53.51
C ALA A 461 25.03 -27.91 -53.66
N GLU A 462 23.96 -28.25 -54.40
CA GLU A 462 22.78 -27.37 -54.53
C GLU A 462 21.82 -27.47 -53.33
N ALA A 463 21.74 -28.62 -52.66
CA ALA A 463 20.93 -28.78 -51.45
C ALA A 463 21.58 -28.12 -50.21
N ALA A 464 22.91 -28.13 -50.10
CA ALA A 464 23.64 -27.47 -49.02
C ALA A 464 23.55 -25.93 -49.09
N GLN A 465 23.58 -25.34 -50.29
CA GLN A 465 23.38 -23.90 -50.46
C GLN A 465 21.93 -23.46 -50.19
N GLY A 466 20.94 -24.31 -50.46
CA GLY A 466 19.54 -24.06 -50.12
C GLY A 466 19.22 -24.18 -48.62
N HIS A 467 19.92 -25.07 -47.90
CA HIS A 467 19.73 -25.27 -46.46
C HIS A 467 20.45 -24.20 -45.62
N GLN A 468 21.70 -23.85 -45.95
CA GLN A 468 22.42 -22.76 -45.26
C GLN A 468 21.76 -21.39 -45.46
N LYS A 469 21.17 -21.13 -46.63
CA LYS A 469 20.44 -19.86 -46.91
C LYS A 469 19.05 -19.82 -46.27
N LYS A 470 18.50 -20.97 -45.84
CA LYS A 470 17.24 -21.06 -45.08
C LYS A 470 17.47 -21.07 -43.57
N GLU A 471 18.58 -21.65 -43.08
CA GLU A 471 18.99 -21.57 -41.67
C GLU A 471 19.48 -20.17 -41.31
N ALA A 472 20.31 -19.51 -42.12
CA ALA A 472 20.72 -18.12 -41.86
C ALA A 472 19.53 -17.13 -41.83
N LYS A 473 18.51 -17.34 -42.68
CA LYS A 473 17.28 -16.52 -42.70
C LYS A 473 16.29 -16.87 -41.59
N LYS A 474 16.46 -18.03 -40.93
CA LYS A 474 15.66 -18.48 -39.78
C LYS A 474 16.32 -18.03 -38.47
N GLU A 475 17.65 -18.11 -38.36
CA GLU A 475 18.44 -17.51 -37.27
C GLU A 475 18.32 -15.99 -37.24
N GLU A 476 18.32 -15.30 -38.39
CA GLU A 476 18.09 -13.84 -38.45
C GLU A 476 16.64 -13.43 -38.10
N ARG A 477 15.66 -14.34 -38.25
CA ARG A 477 14.27 -14.16 -37.81
C ARG A 477 14.02 -14.57 -36.35
N GLU A 478 14.79 -15.49 -35.81
CA GLU A 478 14.75 -15.90 -34.40
C GLU A 478 15.51 -14.89 -33.52
N ALA A 479 16.66 -14.38 -33.96
CA ALA A 479 17.40 -13.30 -33.30
C ALA A 479 16.62 -11.97 -33.25
N ARG A 480 15.75 -11.71 -34.25
CA ARG A 480 14.87 -10.53 -34.27
C ARG A 480 13.61 -10.69 -33.40
N LYS A 481 13.27 -11.91 -32.99
CA LYS A 481 12.16 -12.21 -32.06
C LYS A 481 12.60 -12.31 -30.60
N GLU A 482 13.85 -12.70 -30.35
CA GLU A 482 14.44 -12.68 -28.99
C GLU A 482 14.72 -11.26 -28.46
N GLY A 483 14.72 -10.24 -29.32
CA GLY A 483 14.84 -8.83 -28.94
C GLY A 483 13.57 -8.19 -28.38
N GLU A 484 12.39 -8.79 -28.56
CA GLU A 484 11.09 -8.13 -28.29
C GLU A 484 10.17 -8.86 -27.31
N SER A 485 10.63 -9.93 -26.64
CA SER A 485 9.82 -10.59 -25.60
C SER A 485 10.66 -11.26 -24.50
N LYS A 486 11.20 -10.44 -23.58
CA LYS A 486 11.62 -10.89 -22.26
C LYS A 486 10.66 -10.36 -21.19
N PRO A 487 9.81 -11.21 -20.58
CA PRO A 487 9.46 -11.08 -19.17
C PRO A 487 10.54 -11.76 -18.30
N PRO A 488 10.65 -11.43 -17.00
CA PRO A 488 11.90 -11.57 -16.27
C PRO A 488 12.22 -13.00 -15.87
N VAL A 489 13.52 -13.28 -15.87
CA VAL A 489 14.17 -14.48 -15.35
C VAL A 489 13.80 -14.67 -13.88
N ASN A 490 13.23 -15.84 -13.55
CA ASN A 490 13.14 -16.32 -12.17
C ASN A 490 14.56 -16.59 -11.65
N LEU A 491 15.12 -15.62 -10.92
CA LEU A 491 16.31 -15.82 -10.11
C LEU A 491 15.99 -16.77 -8.96
N GLY A 492 16.87 -17.75 -8.76
CA GLY A 492 16.79 -18.73 -7.70
C GLY A 492 16.67 -18.10 -6.31
N TYR A 493 15.96 -18.83 -5.45
CA TYR A 493 15.90 -18.60 -4.02
C TYR A 493 17.31 -18.71 -3.42
N GLY A 494 17.92 -17.56 -3.17
CA GLY A 494 19.09 -17.38 -2.32
C GLY A 494 18.81 -16.24 -1.35
N ALA A 495 18.93 -16.53 -0.06
CA ALA A 495 18.82 -15.56 1.02
C ALA A 495 19.76 -14.37 0.79
N ASN A 496 19.33 -13.19 1.22
CA ASN A 496 19.97 -11.87 1.11
C ASN A 496 19.83 -11.11 -0.21
N LYS A 497 18.67 -10.47 -0.42
CA LYS A 497 18.60 -9.17 -1.11
C LYS A 497 17.60 -8.24 -0.42
N LYS A 498 18.11 -7.06 0.01
CA LYS A 498 17.32 -5.89 0.42
C LYS A 498 16.39 -5.48 -0.73
N PHE A 499 15.12 -5.27 -0.42
CA PHE A 499 14.12 -4.73 -1.34
C PHE A 499 14.39 -3.24 -1.61
N PRO A 500 14.57 -2.80 -2.86
CA PRO A 500 14.53 -1.40 -3.23
C PRO A 500 13.15 -1.12 -3.85
N TYR A 501 12.16 -0.81 -3.02
CA TYR A 501 10.93 -0.12 -3.44
C TYR A 501 10.26 0.47 -2.20
N ILE A 502 10.96 1.43 -1.61
CA ILE A 502 10.39 2.47 -0.77
C ILE A 502 11.01 3.75 -1.33
N ASP A 503 10.14 4.68 -1.73
CA ASP A 503 10.40 5.97 -2.37
C ASP A 503 10.56 5.96 -3.90
N GLU A 504 9.42 6.08 -4.58
CA GLU A 504 9.15 7.06 -5.65
C GLU A 504 7.65 7.44 -5.68
#